data_AF-A0A8H7BRP8-F1
#
_entry.id   AF-A0A8H7BRP8-F1
#
_cell.length_a   1.000
_cell.length_b   1.000
_cell.length_c   1.000
_cell.angle_alpha   90.00
_cell.angle_beta   90.00
_cell.angle_gamma   90.00
#
_symmetry.space_group_name_H-M   'P 1'
#
loop_
_entity.id
_entity.type
_entity.pdbx_description
1 polymer ?
#
loop_
_entity_poly.entity_id
_entity_poly.type
_entity_poly.pdbx_seq_one_letter_code
_entity_poly.pdbx_strand_id
1 'polypeptide(L)'
;MPATDSNRPATSTSRIKLYNALNFIQSASALTFSTFAVIHGAQIAAAAVYGVDVADRWLLLGRPFYQDQHLESILVTGSVAVHIVSSIAKKSLGHKSSTTVVLPFHSGTGVALIPLTTLHYLLARTLPAKHFGDSAFVDFGHIAWGLQNWPILTYGLHSALIGASAYHIISGTSIAIQRVFGRSRKNEQGDPLKKNQLESFKQRSIVPIKPVVVGVISLFLLGGLIVVGQTKKIPLRKEYAQIYQMWIPLWRS
;
A
#
# COMPACT_ATOMS: atom_id res chain seq x y z
N MET A 1 -9.60 22.05 -55.08
CA MET A 1 -10.36 21.28 -54.08
C MET A 1 -9.38 20.76 -53.04
N PRO A 2 -9.47 21.14 -51.75
CA PRO A 2 -8.61 20.56 -50.73
C PRO A 2 -9.15 19.19 -50.33
N ALA A 3 -8.29 18.17 -50.36
CA ALA A 3 -8.62 16.82 -49.92
C ALA A 3 -8.94 16.84 -48.43
N THR A 4 -10.14 16.40 -48.06
CA THR A 4 -10.53 16.18 -46.67
C THR A 4 -9.77 14.98 -46.13
N ASP A 5 -8.81 15.23 -45.25
CA ASP A 5 -8.05 14.21 -44.51
C ASP A 5 -8.96 13.52 -43.47
N SER A 6 -9.83 12.63 -43.94
CA SER A 6 -10.82 11.91 -43.11
C SER A 6 -10.29 10.61 -42.51
N ASN A 7 -8.98 10.35 -42.55
CA ASN A 7 -8.39 9.05 -42.21
C ASN A 7 -7.56 9.04 -40.91
N ARG A 8 -7.82 9.95 -39.96
CA ARG A 8 -7.38 9.71 -38.57
C ARG A 8 -8.39 8.80 -37.86
N PRO A 9 -8.03 7.56 -37.51
CA PRO A 9 -8.97 6.65 -36.87
C PRO A 9 -9.38 7.23 -35.51
N ALA A 10 -10.68 7.49 -35.35
CA ALA A 10 -11.30 8.00 -34.12
C ALA A 10 -10.96 7.16 -32.86
N THR A 11 -10.44 5.95 -33.05
CA THR A 11 -10.01 5.01 -32.01
C THR A 11 -8.81 5.51 -31.18
N SER A 12 -7.94 6.36 -31.75
CA SER A 12 -6.75 6.89 -31.04
C SER A 12 -7.16 7.85 -29.90
N THR A 13 -8.07 8.78 -30.19
CA THR A 13 -8.51 9.81 -29.23
C THR A 13 -9.29 9.20 -28.05
N SER A 14 -10.18 8.25 -28.30
CA SER A 14 -10.95 7.57 -27.25
C SER A 14 -10.07 6.72 -26.34
N ARG A 15 -9.08 6.01 -26.89
CA ARG A 15 -8.11 5.23 -26.09
C ARG A 15 -7.25 6.12 -25.21
N ILE A 16 -6.81 7.28 -25.72
CA ILE A 16 -6.04 8.26 -24.94
C ILE A 16 -6.89 8.85 -23.80
N LYS A 17 -8.14 9.23 -24.07
CA LYS A 17 -9.08 9.71 -23.05
C LYS A 17 -9.30 8.66 -21.95
N LEU A 18 -9.55 7.41 -22.34
CA LEU A 18 -9.71 6.29 -21.40
C LEU A 18 -8.44 6.06 -20.56
N TYR A 19 -7.27 6.03 -21.19
CA TYR A 19 -5.99 5.89 -20.48
C TYR A 19 -5.79 7.00 -19.45
N ASN A 20 -6.09 8.25 -19.82
CA ASN A 20 -5.98 9.40 -18.93
C ASN A 20 -6.95 9.30 -17.75
N ALA A 21 -8.19 8.90 -18.00
CA ALA A 21 -9.19 8.67 -16.96
C ALA A 21 -8.74 7.57 -15.98
N LEU A 22 -8.33 6.40 -16.51
CA LEU A 22 -7.79 5.31 -15.70
C LEU A 22 -6.55 5.75 -14.93
N ASN A 23 -5.68 6.56 -15.53
CA ASN A 23 -4.48 7.06 -14.86
C ASN A 23 -4.80 8.01 -13.70
N PHE A 24 -5.82 8.86 -13.85
CA PHE A 24 -6.34 9.69 -12.77
C PHE A 24 -6.90 8.84 -11.64
N ILE A 25 -7.83 7.93 -11.97
CA ILE A 25 -8.47 7.01 -11.01
C ILE A 25 -7.40 6.21 -10.24
N GLN A 26 -6.44 5.61 -10.95
CA GLN A 26 -5.34 4.85 -10.35
C GLN A 26 -4.48 5.67 -9.39
N SER A 27 -4.30 6.97 -9.67
CA SER A 27 -3.46 7.85 -8.86
C SER A 27 -4.23 8.39 -7.64
N ALA A 28 -5.51 8.72 -7.81
CA ALA A 28 -6.39 9.15 -6.72
C ALA A 28 -6.59 8.02 -5.71
N SER A 29 -6.88 6.80 -6.18
CA SER A 29 -7.04 5.65 -5.29
C SER A 29 -5.73 5.23 -4.60
N ALA A 30 -4.58 5.38 -5.28
CA ALA A 30 -3.27 5.17 -4.67
C ALA A 30 -3.01 6.14 -3.51
N LEU A 31 -3.38 7.41 -3.68
CA LEU A 31 -3.22 8.42 -2.64
C LEU A 31 -4.06 8.07 -1.42
N THR A 32 -5.35 7.78 -1.62
CA THR A 32 -6.26 7.38 -0.52
C THR A 32 -5.73 6.17 0.25
N PHE A 33 -5.34 5.11 -0.46
CA PHE A 33 -4.81 3.91 0.20
C PHE A 33 -3.46 4.17 0.89
N SER A 34 -2.59 4.99 0.31
CA SER A 34 -1.30 5.35 0.92
C SER A 34 -1.49 6.13 2.22
N THR A 35 -2.46 7.04 2.28
CA THR A 35 -2.80 7.76 3.50
C THR A 35 -3.23 6.81 4.61
N PHE A 36 -4.12 5.85 4.30
CA PHE A 36 -4.48 4.79 5.23
C PHE A 36 -3.24 3.98 5.67
N ALA A 37 -2.41 3.53 4.73
CA ALA A 37 -1.24 2.70 5.03
C ALA A 37 -0.23 3.42 5.94
N VAL A 38 -0.06 4.74 5.78
CA VAL A 38 0.80 5.55 6.66
C VAL A 38 0.22 5.64 8.07
N ILE A 39 -1.07 5.94 8.21
CA ILE A 39 -1.72 6.02 9.52
C ILE A 39 -1.70 4.66 10.23
N HIS A 40 -1.99 3.58 9.49
CA HIS A 40 -1.95 2.21 9.99
C HIS A 40 -0.52 1.80 10.39
N GLY A 41 0.48 2.11 9.56
CA GLY A 41 1.88 1.86 9.87
C GLY A 41 2.35 2.64 11.11
N ALA A 42 1.89 3.88 11.30
CA ALA A 42 2.23 4.69 12.47
C ALA A 42 1.81 4.03 13.79
N GLN A 43 0.71 3.26 13.81
CA GLN A 43 0.28 2.51 14.99
C GLN A 43 1.30 1.43 15.37
N ILE A 44 1.81 0.71 14.38
CA ILE A 44 2.85 -0.32 14.59
C ILE A 44 4.16 0.34 15.02
N ALA A 45 4.54 1.46 14.38
CA ALA A 45 5.71 2.22 14.79
C ALA A 45 5.61 2.74 16.23
N ALA A 46 4.41 3.15 16.67
CA ALA A 46 4.17 3.56 18.05
C ALA A 46 4.44 2.41 19.04
N ALA A 47 4.15 1.16 18.67
CA ALA A 47 4.49 0.01 19.50
C ALA A 47 6.01 -0.11 19.72
N ALA A 48 6.82 0.19 18.68
CA ALA A 48 8.27 0.13 18.77
C ALA A 48 8.86 1.13 19.77
N VAL A 49 8.25 2.31 19.87
CA VAL A 49 8.78 3.44 20.64
C VAL A 49 8.16 3.52 22.05
N TYR A 50 6.86 3.25 22.14
CA TYR A 50 6.06 3.52 23.35
C TYR A 50 5.41 2.27 23.93
N GLY A 51 5.58 1.10 23.30
CA GLY A 51 4.98 -0.16 23.72
C GLY A 51 3.54 -0.36 23.24
N VAL A 52 3.05 -1.59 23.44
CA VAL A 52 1.78 -2.07 22.89
C VAL A 52 0.57 -1.31 23.45
N ASP A 53 0.59 -0.95 24.75
CA ASP A 53 -0.51 -0.23 25.39
C ASP A 53 -0.80 1.14 24.72
N VAL A 54 0.25 1.83 24.23
CA VAL A 54 0.10 3.10 23.50
C VAL A 54 -0.34 2.86 22.05
N ALA A 55 0.16 1.81 21.42
CA ALA A 55 -0.25 1.40 20.08
C ALA A 55 -1.75 1.05 20.03
N ASP A 56 -2.26 0.34 21.03
CA ASP A 56 -3.70 0.04 21.17
C ASP A 56 -4.54 1.31 21.34
N ARG A 57 -4.08 2.29 22.12
CA ARG A 57 -4.76 3.59 22.23
C ARG A 57 -4.79 4.33 20.90
N TRP A 58 -3.70 4.27 20.12
CA TRP A 58 -3.68 4.85 18.78
C TRP A 58 -4.66 4.13 17.85
N LEU A 59 -4.73 2.80 17.92
CA LEU A 59 -5.70 2.00 17.19
C LEU A 59 -7.15 2.43 17.52
N LEU A 60 -7.44 2.65 18.80
CA LEU A 60 -8.74 3.17 19.26
C LEU A 60 -9.05 4.56 18.71
N LEU A 61 -8.06 5.47 18.67
CA LEU A 61 -8.22 6.80 18.08
C LEU A 61 -8.50 6.75 16.57
N GLY A 62 -7.92 5.77 15.87
CA GLY A 62 -8.12 5.57 14.43
C GLY A 62 -9.50 4.99 14.08
N ARG A 63 -10.12 4.27 15.02
CA ARG A 63 -11.35 3.50 14.80
C ARG A 63 -12.50 4.32 14.17
N PRO A 64 -12.83 5.54 14.64
CA PRO A 64 -13.90 6.33 14.03
C PRO A 64 -13.59 6.84 12.61
N PHE A 65 -12.31 6.97 12.25
CA PHE A 65 -11.92 7.62 10.99
C PHE A 65 -11.83 6.65 9.81
N TYR A 66 -11.56 5.37 10.04
CA TYR A 66 -11.40 4.39 8.95
C TYR A 66 -11.84 2.96 9.27
N GLN A 67 -12.29 2.64 10.50
CA GLN A 67 -12.82 1.31 10.85
C GLN A 67 -14.35 1.30 11.02
N ASP A 68 -15.03 2.40 10.69
CA ASP A 68 -16.47 2.41 10.51
C ASP A 68 -16.85 1.53 9.30
N GLN A 69 -17.88 0.70 9.45
CA GLN A 69 -18.24 -0.39 8.52
C GLN A 69 -18.40 0.10 7.07
N HIS A 70 -18.91 1.32 6.89
CA HIS A 70 -19.11 1.92 5.57
C HIS A 70 -17.88 2.65 5.05
N LEU A 71 -17.19 3.43 5.89
CA LEU A 71 -16.00 4.18 5.49
C LEU A 71 -14.80 3.27 5.20
N GLU A 72 -14.59 2.22 5.98
CA GLU A 72 -13.51 1.26 5.74
C GLU A 72 -13.64 0.58 4.38
N SER A 73 -14.86 0.12 4.07
CA SER A 73 -15.16 -0.58 2.82
C SER A 73 -14.86 0.28 1.61
N ILE A 74 -15.09 1.60 1.70
CA ILE A 74 -14.86 2.54 0.59
C ILE A 74 -13.40 3.03 0.56
N LEU A 75 -12.89 3.52 1.69
CA LEU A 75 -11.60 4.18 1.78
C LEU A 75 -10.43 3.22 1.76
N VAL A 76 -10.56 2.03 2.34
CA VAL A 76 -9.48 1.04 2.42
C VAL A 76 -9.66 -0.01 1.33
N THR A 77 -10.73 -0.79 1.40
CA THR A 77 -10.98 -1.91 0.47
C THR A 77 -11.31 -1.42 -0.93
N GLY A 78 -12.16 -0.40 -1.04
CA GLY A 78 -12.54 0.20 -2.32
C GLY A 78 -11.37 0.86 -3.02
N SER A 79 -10.57 1.64 -2.31
CA SER A 79 -9.41 2.33 -2.91
C SER A 79 -8.36 1.35 -3.41
N VAL A 80 -8.01 0.30 -2.66
CA VAL A 80 -7.04 -0.70 -3.12
C VAL A 80 -7.57 -1.51 -4.30
N ALA A 81 -8.86 -1.88 -4.28
CA ALA A 81 -9.50 -2.60 -5.39
C ALA A 81 -9.49 -1.75 -6.68
N VAL A 82 -9.90 -0.47 -6.58
CA VAL A 82 -9.88 0.47 -7.69
C VAL A 82 -8.46 0.69 -8.21
N HIS A 83 -7.46 0.78 -7.32
CA HIS A 83 -6.06 0.89 -7.70
C HIS A 83 -5.57 -0.32 -8.51
N ILE A 84 -5.89 -1.54 -8.07
CA ILE A 84 -5.50 -2.77 -8.76
C ILE A 84 -6.20 -2.87 -10.12
N VAL A 85 -7.53 -2.71 -10.16
CA VAL A 85 -8.33 -2.84 -11.40
C VAL A 85 -7.91 -1.80 -12.44
N SER A 86 -7.75 -0.53 -12.05
CA SER A 86 -7.30 0.51 -12.96
C SER A 86 -5.87 0.27 -13.46
N SER A 87 -4.98 -0.30 -12.63
CA SER A 87 -3.62 -0.66 -13.03
C SER A 87 -3.60 -1.78 -14.08
N ILE A 88 -4.41 -2.83 -13.88
CA ILE A 88 -4.57 -3.93 -14.84
C ILE A 88 -5.16 -3.41 -16.16
N ALA A 89 -6.23 -2.62 -16.10
CA ALA A 89 -6.87 -2.03 -17.27
C ALA A 89 -5.92 -1.13 -18.06
N LYS A 90 -5.09 -0.31 -17.40
CA LYS A 90 -4.08 0.49 -18.10
C LYS A 90 -3.04 -0.36 -18.82
N LYS A 91 -2.62 -1.46 -18.18
CA LYS A 91 -1.63 -2.39 -18.76
C LYS A 91 -2.19 -3.07 -20.01
N SER A 92 -3.48 -3.46 -20.01
CA SER A 92 -4.11 -4.09 -21.17
C SER A 92 -4.30 -3.14 -22.36
N LEU A 93 -4.38 -1.82 -22.13
CA LEU A 93 -4.45 -0.82 -23.20
C LEU A 93 -3.12 -0.62 -23.97
N GLY A 94 -2.02 -1.24 -23.53
CA GLY A 94 -0.75 -1.24 -24.28
C GLY A 94 -0.05 0.12 -24.38
N HIS A 95 -0.49 1.14 -23.64
CA HIS A 95 0.10 2.46 -23.69
C HIS A 95 1.42 2.49 -22.91
N LYS A 96 2.54 2.68 -23.62
CA LYS A 96 3.87 2.80 -23.02
C LYS A 96 3.98 4.14 -22.30
N SER A 97 3.94 4.10 -20.97
CA SER A 97 4.19 5.29 -20.15
C SER A 97 5.68 5.62 -20.14
N SER A 98 6.04 6.87 -20.42
CA SER A 98 7.43 7.38 -20.33
C SER A 98 7.88 7.64 -18.88
N THR A 99 7.20 7.09 -17.88
CA THR A 99 7.51 7.36 -16.46
C THR A 99 8.74 6.57 -16.05
N THR A 100 9.76 7.24 -15.51
CA THR A 100 10.96 6.59 -15.00
C THR A 100 10.68 6.06 -13.60
N VAL A 101 10.79 4.75 -13.40
CA VAL A 101 10.70 4.15 -12.07
C VAL A 101 12.11 4.10 -11.48
N VAL A 102 12.31 4.81 -10.36
CA VAL A 102 13.64 4.89 -9.70
C VAL A 102 14.01 3.57 -9.02
N LEU A 103 13.01 2.85 -8.52
CA LEU A 103 13.14 1.57 -7.83
C LEU A 103 12.59 0.46 -8.73
N PRO A 104 13.42 -0.47 -9.24
CA PRO A 104 13.09 -1.31 -10.40
C PRO A 104 11.93 -2.29 -10.17
N PHE A 105 11.62 -2.64 -8.93
CA PHE A 105 10.65 -3.69 -8.59
C PHE A 105 9.25 -3.15 -8.23
N HIS A 106 8.89 -1.93 -8.64
CA HIS A 106 7.57 -1.35 -8.32
C HIS A 106 6.41 -2.26 -8.76
N SER A 107 6.44 -2.77 -9.99
CA SER A 107 5.41 -3.68 -10.51
C SER A 107 5.42 -5.03 -9.80
N GLY A 108 6.61 -5.58 -9.50
CA GLY A 108 6.74 -6.86 -8.81
C GLY A 108 6.19 -6.82 -7.38
N THR A 109 6.54 -5.76 -6.64
CA THR A 109 5.98 -5.52 -5.29
C THR A 109 4.47 -5.29 -5.33
N GLY A 110 3.95 -4.59 -6.35
CA GLY A 110 2.50 -4.42 -6.53
C GLY A 110 1.77 -5.75 -6.72
N VAL A 111 2.34 -6.68 -7.51
CA VAL A 111 1.76 -8.03 -7.68
C VAL A 111 1.85 -8.85 -6.40
N ALA A 112 2.99 -8.81 -5.70
CA ALA A 112 3.18 -9.53 -4.44
C ALA A 112 2.22 -9.03 -3.33
N LEU A 113 1.94 -7.72 -3.30
CA LEU A 113 1.04 -7.11 -2.32
C LEU A 113 -0.42 -7.57 -2.46
N ILE A 114 -0.86 -8.06 -3.62
CA ILE A 114 -2.25 -8.53 -3.82
C ILE A 114 -2.57 -9.70 -2.88
N PRO A 115 -1.87 -10.86 -2.94
CA PRO A 115 -2.14 -11.97 -2.03
C PRO A 115 -1.79 -11.62 -0.58
N LEU A 116 -0.71 -10.88 -0.34
CA LEU A 116 -0.28 -10.50 1.01
C LEU A 116 -1.33 -9.65 1.73
N THR A 117 -1.83 -8.59 1.09
CA THR A 117 -2.85 -7.70 1.66
C THR A 117 -4.17 -8.43 1.83
N THR A 118 -4.54 -9.29 0.87
CA THR A 118 -5.74 -10.12 0.97
C THR A 118 -5.69 -11.05 2.17
N LEU A 119 -4.55 -11.74 2.38
CA LEU A 119 -4.37 -12.64 3.52
C LEU A 119 -4.36 -11.86 4.84
N HIS A 120 -3.72 -10.71 4.90
CA HIS A 120 -3.76 -9.86 6.09
C HIS A 120 -5.17 -9.36 6.41
N TYR A 121 -5.92 -8.88 5.41
CA TYR A 121 -7.33 -8.47 5.58
C TYR A 121 -8.20 -9.64 6.06
N LEU A 122 -7.99 -10.84 5.52
CA LEU A 122 -8.69 -12.04 5.95
C LEU A 122 -8.43 -12.32 7.45
N LEU A 123 -7.17 -12.35 7.86
CA LEU A 123 -6.77 -12.69 9.24
C LEU A 123 -7.11 -11.60 10.26
N ALA A 124 -6.93 -10.34 9.90
CA ALA A 124 -7.08 -9.20 10.81
C ALA A 124 -8.50 -8.60 10.83
N ARG A 125 -9.33 -8.87 9.81
CA ARG A 125 -10.67 -8.27 9.68
C ARG A 125 -11.76 -9.30 9.45
N THR A 126 -11.68 -10.07 8.37
CA THR A 126 -12.77 -10.97 7.96
C THR A 126 -13.03 -12.10 8.96
N LEU A 127 -11.99 -12.76 9.48
CA LEU A 127 -12.17 -13.84 10.46
C LEU A 127 -12.69 -13.33 11.81
N PRO A 128 -12.13 -12.25 12.40
CA PRO A 128 -12.73 -11.65 13.60
C PRO A 128 -14.18 -11.23 13.39
N ALA A 129 -14.52 -10.62 12.24
CA ALA A 129 -15.90 -10.23 11.93
C ALA A 129 -16.85 -11.44 11.85
N LYS A 130 -16.40 -12.58 11.31
CA LYS A 130 -17.18 -13.82 11.30
C LYS A 130 -17.41 -14.39 12.71
N HIS A 131 -16.46 -14.19 13.62
CA HIS A 131 -16.54 -14.71 14.99
C HIS A 131 -17.38 -13.81 15.91
N PHE A 132 -17.14 -12.50 15.88
CA PHE A 132 -17.75 -11.54 16.78
C PHE A 132 -18.92 -10.75 16.17
N GLY A 133 -19.23 -10.94 14.89
CA GLY A 133 -20.21 -10.13 14.14
C GLY A 133 -19.66 -8.80 13.63
N ASP A 134 -18.54 -8.34 14.18
CA ASP A 134 -17.76 -7.19 13.74
C ASP A 134 -16.29 -7.39 14.15
N SER A 135 -15.37 -6.63 13.57
CA SER A 135 -13.95 -6.67 13.84
C SER A 135 -13.45 -5.45 14.62
N ALA A 136 -14.34 -4.62 15.17
CA ALA A 136 -13.96 -3.51 16.06
C ALA A 136 -13.29 -3.97 17.37
N PHE A 137 -13.46 -5.21 17.80
CA PHE A 137 -12.81 -5.75 19.02
C PHE A 137 -11.37 -6.22 18.79
N VAL A 138 -10.86 -6.13 17.56
CA VAL A 138 -9.48 -6.51 17.23
C VAL A 138 -8.52 -5.44 17.75
N ASP A 139 -7.58 -5.87 18.59
CA ASP A 139 -6.49 -5.07 19.14
C ASP A 139 -5.12 -5.69 18.76
N PHE A 140 -4.02 -5.12 19.23
CA PHE A 140 -2.69 -5.69 19.00
C PHE A 140 -2.50 -7.06 19.67
N GLY A 141 -3.32 -7.42 20.66
CA GLY A 141 -3.38 -8.74 21.28
C GLY A 141 -3.76 -9.86 20.29
N HIS A 142 -4.66 -9.58 19.34
CA HIS A 142 -4.99 -10.52 18.25
C HIS A 142 -3.76 -10.86 17.40
N ILE A 143 -3.05 -9.82 16.98
CA ILE A 143 -1.82 -9.96 16.17
C ILE A 143 -0.71 -10.62 17.00
N ALA A 144 -0.54 -10.23 18.26
CA ALA A 144 0.44 -10.81 19.18
C ALA A 144 0.19 -12.30 19.39
N TRP A 145 -1.06 -12.73 19.56
CA TRP A 145 -1.40 -14.15 19.64
C TRP A 145 -0.93 -14.90 18.40
N GLY A 146 -1.22 -14.35 17.21
CA GLY A 146 -0.74 -14.92 15.96
C GLY A 146 0.78 -15.00 15.86
N LEU A 147 1.51 -13.97 16.31
CA LEU A 147 2.98 -13.94 16.34
C LEU A 147 3.57 -14.97 17.29
N GLN A 148 2.91 -15.23 18.42
CA GLN A 148 3.39 -16.19 19.43
C GLN A 148 3.08 -17.65 19.07
N ASN A 149 1.94 -17.91 18.44
CA ASN A 149 1.47 -19.28 18.21
C ASN A 149 1.65 -19.76 16.77
N TRP A 150 1.75 -18.84 15.80
CA TRP A 150 1.96 -19.14 14.37
C TRP A 150 3.12 -18.33 13.77
N PRO A 151 4.31 -18.32 14.41
CA PRO A 151 5.35 -17.35 14.13
C PRO A 151 5.82 -17.33 12.67
N ILE A 152 5.99 -18.50 12.03
CA ILE A 152 6.46 -18.56 10.63
C ILE A 152 5.50 -17.81 9.71
N LEU A 153 4.21 -18.10 9.84
CA LEU A 153 3.19 -17.49 9.01
C LEU A 153 3.02 -16.01 9.34
N THR A 154 2.85 -15.66 10.61
CA THR A 154 2.46 -14.31 10.99
C THR A 154 3.62 -13.33 10.93
N TYR A 155 4.83 -13.70 11.36
CA TYR A 155 6.02 -12.88 11.09
C TYR A 155 6.31 -12.81 9.60
N GLY A 156 6.22 -13.93 8.88
CA GLY A 156 6.45 -13.96 7.43
C GLY A 156 5.53 -13.03 6.66
N LEU A 157 4.22 -13.13 6.90
CA LEU A 157 3.19 -12.30 6.29
C LEU A 157 3.40 -10.81 6.59
N HIS A 158 3.52 -10.43 7.87
CA HIS A 158 3.62 -9.02 8.25
C HIS A 158 4.95 -8.41 7.82
N SER A 159 6.06 -9.16 7.89
CA SER A 159 7.36 -8.67 7.41
C SER A 159 7.37 -8.47 5.90
N ALA A 160 6.79 -9.40 5.14
CA ALA A 160 6.64 -9.27 3.70
C ALA A 160 5.76 -8.07 3.33
N LEU A 161 4.64 -7.85 4.06
CA LEU A 161 3.78 -6.69 3.88
C LEU A 161 4.50 -5.37 4.16
N ILE A 162 5.22 -5.27 5.28
CA ILE A 162 5.96 -4.07 5.65
C ILE A 162 6.98 -3.72 4.55
N GLY A 163 7.83 -4.68 4.17
CA GLY A 163 8.88 -4.45 3.19
C GLY A 163 8.33 -4.13 1.80
N ALA A 164 7.39 -4.94 1.31
CA ALA A 164 6.79 -4.73 -0.01
C ALA A 164 5.98 -3.44 -0.08
N SER A 165 5.22 -3.09 0.96
CA SER A 165 4.42 -1.86 0.99
C SER A 165 5.30 -0.62 1.04
N ALA A 166 6.30 -0.59 1.93
CA ALA A 166 7.24 0.53 2.02
C ALA A 166 7.94 0.76 0.67
N TYR A 167 8.43 -0.31 0.03
CA TYR A 167 9.03 -0.23 -1.29
C TYR A 167 8.03 0.29 -2.35
N HIS A 168 6.81 -0.25 -2.37
CA HIS A 168 5.81 0.08 -3.39
C HIS A 168 5.36 1.54 -3.29
N ILE A 169 5.13 2.03 -2.07
CA ILE A 169 4.74 3.43 -1.80
C ILE A 169 5.87 4.38 -2.20
N ILE A 170 7.10 4.16 -1.70
CA ILE A 170 8.24 5.06 -1.97
C ILE A 170 8.61 5.08 -3.46
N SER A 171 8.57 3.92 -4.12
CA SER A 171 8.77 3.85 -5.58
C SER A 171 7.65 4.57 -6.34
N GLY A 172 6.40 4.42 -5.90
CA GLY A 172 5.21 5.08 -6.45
C GLY A 172 5.24 6.61 -6.30
N THR A 173 5.81 7.15 -5.23
CA THR A 173 5.94 8.61 -5.04
C THR A 173 6.76 9.26 -6.17
N SER A 174 7.82 8.60 -6.66
CA SER A 174 8.57 9.09 -7.84
C SER A 174 7.67 9.29 -9.06
N ILE A 175 6.79 8.30 -9.28
CA ILE A 175 5.90 8.24 -10.42
C ILE A 175 4.85 9.34 -10.29
N ALA A 176 4.27 9.52 -9.10
CA ALA A 176 3.32 10.58 -8.81
C ALA A 176 3.92 11.97 -9.04
N ILE A 177 5.12 12.23 -8.50
CA ILE A 177 5.84 13.50 -8.67
C ILE A 177 6.12 13.79 -10.15
N GLN A 178 6.62 12.81 -10.91
CA GLN A 178 6.86 13.00 -12.35
C GLN A 178 5.58 13.33 -13.12
N ARG A 179 4.44 12.76 -12.73
CA ARG A 179 3.15 13.04 -13.39
C ARG A 179 2.66 14.46 -13.12
N VAL A 180 2.82 14.93 -11.89
CA VAL A 180 2.38 16.28 -11.46
C VAL A 180 3.33 17.34 -12.02
N PHE A 181 4.64 17.20 -11.79
CA PHE A 181 5.63 18.22 -12.12
C PHE A 181 6.24 18.08 -13.53
N GLY A 182 6.21 16.89 -14.13
CA GLY A 182 6.74 16.65 -15.48
C GLY A 182 5.93 17.30 -16.59
N ARG A 183 4.64 17.57 -16.36
CA ARG A 183 3.80 18.37 -17.27
C ARG A 183 4.21 19.85 -17.30
N SER A 184 4.56 20.41 -16.15
CA SER A 184 5.00 21.81 -16.02
C SER A 184 6.31 22.07 -16.76
N ARG A 185 7.26 21.13 -16.67
CA ARG A 185 8.59 21.22 -17.32
C ARG A 185 8.59 21.12 -18.84
N LYS A 186 7.52 20.64 -19.47
CA LYS A 186 7.43 20.55 -20.93
C LYS A 186 7.12 21.91 -21.56
N ASN A 187 6.53 22.83 -20.78
CA ASN A 187 6.19 24.18 -21.21
C ASN A 187 7.32 25.20 -20.96
N GLU A 188 8.27 24.92 -20.07
CA GLU A 188 9.47 25.73 -19.87
C GLU A 188 10.63 25.21 -20.75
N GLN A 189 10.72 25.77 -21.97
CA GLN A 189 11.84 25.55 -22.89
C GLN A 189 13.03 26.43 -22.48
N GLY A 190 13.80 25.96 -21.50
CA GLY A 190 15.18 26.39 -21.27
C GLY A 190 16.19 25.49 -21.99
N ASP A 191 17.44 25.95 -22.10
CA ASP A 191 18.56 25.26 -22.76
C ASP A 191 18.61 23.75 -22.43
N PRO A 192 18.43 22.86 -23.43
CA PRO A 192 18.34 21.42 -23.24
C PRO A 192 19.62 20.80 -22.66
N LEU A 193 20.80 21.40 -22.87
CA LEU A 193 22.06 20.90 -22.33
C LEU A 193 22.16 21.10 -20.81
N LYS A 194 21.90 22.33 -20.33
CA LYS A 194 21.87 22.63 -18.89
C LYS A 194 20.76 21.86 -18.17
N LYS A 195 19.60 21.68 -18.81
CA LYS A 195 18.49 20.90 -18.28
C LYS A 195 18.87 19.42 -18.10
N ASN A 196 19.50 18.80 -19.10
CA ASN A 196 19.93 17.40 -18.99
C ASN A 196 21.03 17.20 -17.93
N GLN A 197 21.96 18.15 -17.79
CA GLN A 197 22.98 18.08 -16.74
C GLN A 197 22.37 18.21 -15.33
N LEU A 198 21.49 19.19 -15.11
CA LEU A 198 20.82 19.41 -13.82
C LEU A 198 19.90 18.23 -13.44
N GLU A 199 19.17 17.69 -14.40
CA GLU A 199 18.32 16.51 -14.20
C GLU A 199 19.14 15.27 -13.90
N SER A 200 20.23 15.03 -14.62
CA SER A 200 21.12 13.90 -14.33
C SER A 200 21.74 14.03 -12.93
N PHE A 201 22.14 15.23 -12.51
CA PHE A 201 22.71 15.47 -11.19
C PHE A 201 21.68 15.27 -10.06
N LYS A 202 20.48 15.86 -10.17
CA LYS A 202 19.39 15.66 -9.21
C LYS A 202 18.94 14.21 -9.14
N GLN A 203 18.84 13.55 -10.29
CA GLN A 203 18.48 12.14 -10.33
C GLN A 203 19.55 11.27 -9.67
N ARG A 204 20.84 11.56 -9.91
CA ARG A 204 21.97 10.86 -9.28
C ARG A 204 22.05 11.08 -7.77
N SER A 205 21.61 12.23 -7.24
CA SER A 205 21.61 12.49 -5.80
C SER A 205 20.40 11.92 -5.05
N ILE A 206 19.23 11.78 -5.71
CA ILE A 206 17.97 11.33 -5.07
C ILE A 206 17.79 9.81 -5.12
N VAL A 207 18.37 9.12 -6.10
CA VAL A 207 18.31 7.65 -6.25
C VAL A 207 18.81 6.91 -4.98
N PRO A 208 19.98 7.23 -4.38
CA PRO A 208 20.48 6.48 -3.22
C PRO A 208 19.68 6.72 -1.93
N ILE A 209 18.93 7.82 -1.82
CA ILE A 209 18.16 8.15 -0.61
C ILE A 209 16.93 7.24 -0.46
N LYS A 210 16.31 6.82 -1.56
CA LYS A 210 15.06 6.06 -1.51
C LYS A 210 15.20 4.66 -0.89
N PRO A 211 16.18 3.82 -1.26
CA PRO A 211 16.41 2.54 -0.58
C PRO A 211 16.67 2.72 0.92
N VAL A 212 17.40 3.77 1.31
CA VAL A 212 17.65 4.08 2.73
C VAL A 212 16.35 4.39 3.45
N VAL A 213 15.48 5.24 2.87
CA VAL A 213 14.16 5.54 3.46
C VAL A 213 13.29 4.28 3.57
N VAL A 214 13.28 3.40 2.55
CA VAL A 214 12.58 2.11 2.63
C VAL A 214 13.10 1.28 3.80
N GLY A 215 14.43 1.19 3.94
CA GLY A 215 15.09 0.43 5.00
C GLY A 215 14.78 0.98 6.40
N VAL A 216 14.87 2.29 6.59
CA VAL A 216 14.57 2.95 7.88
C VAL A 216 13.10 2.74 8.27
N ILE A 217 12.15 2.98 7.37
CA ILE A 217 10.72 2.78 7.66
C ILE A 217 10.44 1.32 7.99
N SER A 218 10.97 0.39 7.19
CA SER A 218 10.78 -1.04 7.42
C SER A 218 11.36 -1.47 8.76
N LEU A 219 12.55 -0.97 9.13
CA LEU A 219 13.18 -1.28 10.41
C LEU A 219 12.33 -0.85 11.60
N PHE A 220 11.80 0.38 11.58
CA PHE A 220 10.92 0.87 12.64
C PHE A 220 9.64 0.04 12.78
N LEU A 221 9.00 -0.29 11.66
CA LEU A 221 7.78 -1.10 11.65
C LEU A 221 8.03 -2.55 12.10
N LEU A 222 9.15 -3.14 11.68
CA LEU A 222 9.55 -4.49 12.12
C LEU A 222 9.90 -4.50 13.62
N GLY A 223 10.55 -3.45 14.12
CA GLY A 223 10.77 -3.29 15.56
C GLY A 223 9.45 -3.27 16.34
N GLY A 224 8.46 -2.54 15.84
CA GLY A 224 7.11 -2.51 16.43
C GLY A 224 6.44 -3.87 16.42
N LEU A 225 6.55 -4.61 15.31
CA LEU A 225 6.02 -5.97 15.18
C LEU A 225 6.66 -6.92 16.21
N ILE A 226 7.97 -6.82 16.43
CA ILE A 226 8.67 -7.63 17.45
C ILE A 226 8.17 -7.29 18.85
N VAL A 227 8.02 -6.01 19.18
CA VAL A 227 7.48 -5.56 20.49
C VAL A 227 6.06 -6.10 20.70
N VAL A 228 5.21 -6.03 19.68
CA VAL A 228 3.86 -6.62 19.72
C VAL A 228 3.93 -8.13 19.98
N GLY A 229 4.78 -8.87 19.26
CA GLY A 229 4.94 -10.32 19.44
C GLY A 229 5.39 -10.73 20.85
N GLN A 230 6.06 -9.84 21.58
CA GLN A 230 6.55 -10.09 22.94
C GLN A 230 5.56 -9.71 24.05
N THR A 231 4.40 -9.12 23.73
CA THR A 231 3.43 -8.73 24.76
C THR A 231 2.88 -9.93 25.52
N LYS A 232 2.84 -9.82 26.85
CA LYS A 232 2.25 -10.85 27.72
C LYS A 232 0.76 -10.64 27.96
N LYS A 233 0.27 -9.41 27.76
CA LYS A 233 -1.13 -9.05 27.98
C LYS A 233 -1.90 -9.29 26.68
N ILE A 234 -2.70 -10.37 26.66
CA ILE A 234 -3.61 -10.70 25.57
C ILE A 234 -5.00 -10.92 26.19
N PRO A 235 -5.87 -9.89 26.24
CA PRO A 235 -7.14 -9.96 26.96
C PRO A 235 -8.09 -11.06 26.47
N LEU A 236 -8.25 -11.20 25.14
CA LEU A 236 -9.15 -12.17 24.50
C LEU A 236 -8.39 -13.38 23.93
N ARG A 237 -7.46 -13.92 24.72
CA ARG A 237 -6.53 -14.96 24.26
C ARG A 237 -7.23 -16.20 23.70
N LYS A 238 -8.34 -16.61 24.33
CA LYS A 238 -9.07 -17.84 23.94
C LYS A 238 -9.85 -17.61 22.65
N GLU A 239 -10.47 -16.46 22.53
CA GLU A 239 -11.27 -16.05 21.38
C GLU A 239 -10.36 -15.84 20.15
N TYR A 240 -9.19 -15.22 20.33
CA TYR A 240 -8.20 -15.12 19.25
C TYR A 240 -7.73 -16.50 18.78
N ALA A 241 -7.51 -17.44 19.70
CA ALA A 241 -7.18 -18.82 19.32
C ALA A 241 -8.28 -19.45 18.45
N GLN A 242 -9.56 -19.28 18.83
CA GLN A 242 -10.70 -19.78 18.06
C GLN A 242 -10.78 -19.14 16.67
N ILE A 243 -10.48 -17.85 16.55
CA ILE A 243 -10.46 -17.15 15.26
C ILE A 243 -9.43 -17.76 14.30
N TYR A 244 -8.21 -18.01 14.77
CA TYR A 244 -7.17 -18.63 13.95
C TYR A 244 -7.52 -20.10 13.59
N GLN A 245 -8.21 -20.82 14.47
CA GLN A 245 -8.69 -22.18 14.20
C GLN A 245 -9.76 -22.26 13.11
N MET A 246 -10.55 -21.19 12.89
CA MET A 246 -11.54 -21.18 11.79
C MET A 246 -10.90 -21.26 10.40
N TRP A 247 -9.66 -20.80 10.26
CA TRP A 247 -8.96 -20.75 8.97
C TRP A 247 -8.15 -22.01 8.68
N ILE A 248 -7.58 -22.65 9.71
CA ILE A 248 -6.85 -23.92 9.57
C ILE A 248 -7.48 -24.96 10.53
N PRO A 249 -8.54 -25.67 10.10
CA PRO A 249 -9.22 -26.66 10.94
C PRO A 249 -8.36 -27.91 11.24
N LEU A 250 -7.21 -28.06 10.56
CA LEU A 250 -6.35 -29.26 10.63
C LEU A 250 -5.41 -29.30 11.85
N TRP A 251 -5.33 -28.24 12.64
CA TRP A 251 -4.46 -28.21 13.82
C TRP A 251 -5.29 -28.27 15.11
N ARG A 252 -6.00 -29.38 15.30
CA ARG A 252 -6.55 -29.80 16.60
C ARG A 252 -5.51 -30.69 17.27
N SER A 253 -4.76 -30.15 18.22
CA SER A 253 -3.92 -30.91 19.15
C SER A 253 -4.12 -30.36 20.55
#